data_AF-A0A3B3R572-F1
#
_entry.id   AF-A0A3B3R572-F1
#
_cell.length_a   1.000
_cell.length_b   1.000
_cell.length_c   1.000
_cell.angle_alpha   90.00
_cell.angle_beta   90.00
_cell.angle_gamma   90.00
#
_symmetry.space_group_name_H-M   'P 1'
#
loop_
_entity.id
_entity.type
_entity.pdbx_description
1 polymer ?
#
loop_
_entity_poly.entity_id
_entity_poly.type
_entity_poly.pdbx_seq_one_letter_code
_entity_poly.pdbx_strand_id
1 'polypeptide(L)'
;EKSMFATEGNDIILPYSFEASDDYFRVTWTCTPNPGRVATFLVNEGRITDVGQDRKMKLLPDCSLQINKLRREDAGLYIGVLKNENRQNLLLNILESKSVTLSCSLHGYDICTDITEREIKFTWFHENGSELNGDTRYHIHQKRCRSALTVTLDQSDHNRNWTCQLTVDGRVKSSASYITTVSGRISASLLLFTPMLDAPIFTDFVMLCIDARGEREREREIYPRKLNTSTILKAFLFLHLTTVVSYCLI
;
A
#
# COMPACT_ATOMS: atom_id res chain seq x y z
N GLU A 1 -5.02 22.74 12.73
CA GLU A 1 -5.54 21.53 12.06
C GLU A 1 -4.35 20.74 11.55
N LYS A 2 -4.27 19.43 11.82
CA LYS A 2 -3.14 18.59 11.42
C LYS A 2 -3.57 17.72 10.24
N SER A 3 -2.84 17.82 9.13
CA SER A 3 -3.11 17.02 7.93
C SER A 3 -2.35 15.68 7.99
N MET A 4 -3.05 14.62 7.61
CA MET A 4 -2.52 13.27 7.47
C MET A 4 -2.73 12.81 6.03
N PHE A 5 -1.77 12.08 5.49
CA PHE A 5 -1.79 11.60 4.12
C PHE A 5 -1.58 10.09 4.13
N ALA A 6 -2.44 9.39 3.41
CA ALA A 6 -2.30 7.95 3.18
C ALA A 6 -2.68 7.61 1.75
N THR A 7 -2.25 6.43 1.31
CA THR A 7 -2.68 5.85 0.04
C THR A 7 -3.88 4.95 0.29
N GLU A 8 -4.81 4.91 -0.65
CA GLU A 8 -5.91 3.94 -0.63
C GLU A 8 -5.38 2.50 -0.46
N GLY A 9 -6.12 1.69 0.29
CA GLY A 9 -5.77 0.30 0.64
C GLY A 9 -4.86 0.17 1.86
N ASN A 10 -4.17 1.23 2.29
CA ASN A 10 -3.31 1.19 3.48
C ASN A 10 -4.11 1.34 4.78
N ASP A 11 -3.47 0.97 5.90
CA ASP A 11 -3.97 1.24 7.23
C ASP A 11 -3.41 2.56 7.77
N ILE A 12 -4.17 3.29 8.57
CA ILE A 12 -3.70 4.50 9.24
C ILE A 12 -4.20 4.56 10.68
N ILE A 13 -3.40 5.17 11.55
CA ILE A 13 -3.81 5.52 12.91
C ILE A 13 -3.93 7.04 12.98
N LEU A 14 -5.12 7.51 13.31
CA LEU A 14 -5.40 8.90 13.64
C LEU A 14 -5.11 9.07 15.14
N PRO A 15 -3.99 9.72 15.51
CA PRO A 15 -3.58 9.78 16.90
C PRO A 15 -4.51 10.70 17.70
N TYR A 16 -4.84 10.30 18.92
CA TYR A 16 -5.39 11.21 19.91
C TYR A 16 -4.24 11.80 20.74
N SER A 17 -3.97 13.11 20.60
CA SER A 17 -2.74 13.73 21.12
C SER A 17 -2.78 14.18 22.58
N PHE A 18 -3.84 13.85 23.30
CA PHE A 18 -4.01 14.20 24.71
C PHE A 18 -3.97 12.93 25.55
N GLU A 19 -3.43 13.00 26.77
CA GLU A 19 -3.38 11.87 27.68
C GLU A 19 -4.80 11.41 27.99
N ALA A 20 -5.16 10.24 27.47
CA ALA A 20 -6.40 9.55 27.78
C ALA A 20 -6.28 8.93 29.19
N SER A 21 -6.18 9.78 30.21
CA SER A 21 -6.12 9.36 31.61
C SER A 21 -7.43 8.66 31.98
N ASP A 22 -7.43 7.33 32.06
CA ASP A 22 -8.52 6.42 32.49
C ASP A 22 -9.93 6.60 31.85
N ASP A 23 -10.13 7.61 31.00
CA ASP A 23 -11.42 8.07 30.49
C ASP A 23 -11.67 7.65 29.03
N TYR A 24 -11.03 6.57 28.55
CA TYR A 24 -11.17 6.13 27.14
C TYR A 24 -12.62 5.86 26.72
N PHE A 25 -13.48 5.49 27.68
CA PHE A 25 -14.91 5.30 27.50
C PHE A 25 -15.68 6.60 27.22
N ARG A 26 -15.01 7.76 27.22
CA ARG A 26 -15.62 9.08 26.97
C ARG A 26 -15.24 9.67 25.62
N VAL A 27 -14.43 8.98 24.82
CA VAL A 27 -14.02 9.51 23.52
C VAL A 27 -15.12 9.36 22.49
N THR A 28 -15.33 10.43 21.72
CA THR A 28 -16.23 10.46 20.59
C THR A 28 -15.43 10.87 19.36
N TRP A 29 -15.56 10.08 18.30
CA TRP A 29 -14.98 10.37 16.99
C TRP A 29 -16.09 10.64 16.00
N THR A 30 -15.99 11.78 15.31
CA THR A 30 -16.88 12.13 14.20
C THR A 30 -16.08 12.37 12.93
N CYS A 31 -16.68 12.08 11.78
CA CYS A 31 -16.08 12.30 10.48
C CYS A 31 -17.03 13.05 9.56
N THR A 32 -16.48 14.06 8.90
CA THR A 32 -17.11 14.83 7.84
C THR A 32 -16.32 14.58 6.54
N PRO A 33 -16.81 13.71 5.64
CA PRO A 33 -16.02 13.27 4.48
C PRO A 33 -15.76 14.38 3.45
N ASN A 34 -16.65 15.37 3.35
CA ASN A 34 -16.46 16.54 2.50
C ASN A 34 -17.19 17.76 3.09
N PRO A 35 -16.76 19.00 2.78
CA PRO A 35 -17.50 20.20 3.15
C PRO A 35 -18.96 20.10 2.68
N GLY A 36 -19.91 20.32 3.60
CA GLY A 36 -21.35 20.26 3.32
C GLY A 36 -22.02 18.88 3.49
N ARG A 37 -21.27 17.82 3.82
CA ARG A 37 -21.87 16.56 4.27
C ARG A 37 -22.09 16.56 5.79
N VAL A 38 -23.10 15.82 6.23
CA VAL A 38 -23.43 15.69 7.66
C VAL A 38 -22.32 14.90 8.35
N ALA A 39 -21.89 15.40 9.52
CA ALA A 39 -20.93 14.70 10.36
C ALA A 39 -21.53 13.37 10.85
N THR A 40 -20.75 12.30 10.76
CA THR A 40 -21.16 10.95 11.18
C THR A 40 -20.37 10.51 12.41
N PHE A 41 -21.05 9.87 13.36
CA PHE A 41 -20.39 9.30 14.54
C PHE A 41 -19.75 7.96 14.16
N LEU A 42 -18.44 7.85 14.37
CA LEU A 42 -17.64 6.65 14.17
C LEU A 42 -17.37 5.92 15.49
N VAL A 43 -17.17 6.70 16.55
CA VAL A 43 -17.09 6.25 17.94
C VAL A 43 -17.99 7.15 18.76
N ASN A 44 -18.78 6.56 19.65
CA ASN A 44 -19.60 7.28 20.61
C ASN A 44 -19.38 6.71 22.01
N GLU A 45 -18.93 7.55 22.95
CA GLU A 45 -18.60 7.14 24.32
C GLU A 45 -17.74 5.86 24.36
N GLY A 46 -16.61 5.90 23.65
CA GLY A 46 -15.64 4.81 23.57
C GLY A 46 -16.08 3.57 22.80
N ARG A 47 -17.28 3.56 22.20
CA ARG A 47 -17.80 2.43 21.43
C ARG A 47 -17.84 2.74 19.95
N ILE A 48 -17.26 1.85 19.14
CA ILE A 48 -17.35 1.92 17.67
C ILE A 48 -18.82 1.75 17.25
N THR A 49 -19.31 2.65 16.42
CA THR A 49 -20.68 2.60 15.87
C THR A 49 -20.77 1.63 14.69
N ASP A 50 -21.98 1.32 14.22
CA ASP A 50 -22.17 0.46 13.02
C ASP A 50 -21.44 1.02 11.79
N VAL A 51 -21.40 2.35 11.65
CA VAL A 51 -20.66 3.04 10.58
C VAL A 51 -19.15 2.83 10.74
N GLY A 52 -18.63 2.91 11.96
CA GLY A 52 -17.22 2.62 12.23
C GLY A 52 -16.87 1.13 11.99
N GLN A 53 -17.78 0.21 12.31
CA GLN A 53 -17.60 -1.23 12.05
C GLN A 53 -17.54 -1.54 10.55
N ASP A 54 -18.47 -1.00 9.76
CA ASP A 54 -18.49 -1.19 8.29
C ASP A 54 -17.20 -0.69 7.63
N ARG A 55 -16.66 0.40 8.16
CA ARG A 55 -15.38 1.01 7.75
C ARG A 55 -14.16 0.34 8.39
N LYS A 56 -14.35 -0.81 9.06
CA LYS A 56 -13.29 -1.66 9.66
C LYS A 56 -12.38 -0.89 10.63
N MET A 57 -12.96 0.07 11.34
CA MET A 57 -12.24 0.90 12.30
C MET A 57 -12.06 0.18 13.63
N LYS A 58 -11.01 0.56 14.36
CA LYS A 58 -10.75 0.11 15.72
C LYS A 58 -10.39 1.31 16.59
N LEU A 59 -10.95 1.36 17.78
CA LEU A 59 -10.51 2.31 18.80
C LEU A 59 -9.35 1.67 19.57
N LEU A 60 -8.24 2.39 19.67
CA LEU A 60 -7.07 1.97 20.42
C LEU A 60 -7.16 2.42 21.89
N PRO A 61 -6.40 1.80 22.81
CA PRO A 61 -6.46 2.12 24.24
C PRO A 61 -6.11 3.57 24.58
N ASP A 62 -5.31 4.23 23.74
CA ASP A 62 -4.90 5.64 23.85
C ASP A 62 -5.93 6.60 23.22
N CYS A 63 -7.15 6.15 22.96
CA CYS A 63 -8.21 6.87 22.24
C CYS A 63 -7.93 7.17 20.77
N SER A 64 -6.81 6.71 20.22
CA SER A 64 -6.50 6.85 18.79
C SER A 64 -7.43 5.99 17.95
N LEU A 65 -7.78 6.48 16.75
CA LEU A 65 -8.66 5.77 15.82
C LEU A 65 -7.85 5.11 14.71
N GLN A 66 -7.83 3.78 14.68
CA GLN A 66 -7.23 3.00 13.59
C GLN A 66 -8.27 2.73 12.50
N ILE A 67 -7.93 3.04 11.25
CA ILE A 67 -8.74 2.74 10.06
C ILE A 67 -7.96 1.76 9.21
N ASN A 68 -8.57 0.62 8.88
CA ASN A 68 -7.91 -0.44 8.12
C ASN A 68 -8.44 -0.49 6.69
N LYS A 69 -7.55 -0.76 5.73
CA LYS A 69 -7.87 -0.83 4.30
C LYS A 69 -8.66 0.41 3.83
N LEU A 70 -8.01 1.56 3.97
CA LEU A 70 -8.57 2.86 3.60
C LEU A 70 -9.20 2.83 2.21
N ARG A 71 -10.34 3.49 2.07
CA ARG A 71 -11.02 3.72 0.79
C ARG A 71 -11.05 5.21 0.51
N ARG A 72 -11.18 5.62 -0.75
CA ARG A 72 -11.29 7.05 -1.10
C ARG A 72 -12.35 7.81 -0.30
N GLU A 73 -13.46 7.16 0.06
CA GLU A 73 -14.54 7.74 0.88
C GLU A 73 -14.16 7.98 2.35
N ASP A 74 -13.02 7.45 2.80
CA ASP A 74 -12.52 7.69 4.14
C ASP A 74 -11.80 9.04 4.30
N ALA A 75 -11.52 9.74 3.19
CA ALA A 75 -10.96 11.07 3.24
C ALA A 75 -11.95 12.05 3.89
N GLY A 76 -11.45 13.01 4.67
CA GLY A 76 -12.28 14.01 5.33
C GLY A 76 -11.72 14.57 6.63
N LEU A 77 -12.53 15.41 7.27
CA LEU A 77 -12.22 15.99 8.57
C LEU A 77 -12.70 15.05 9.69
N TYR A 78 -11.77 14.62 10.53
CA TYR A 78 -12.02 13.83 11.73
C TYR A 78 -11.90 14.71 12.96
N ILE A 79 -12.89 14.62 13.83
CA ILE A 79 -12.94 15.34 15.08
C ILE A 79 -13.05 14.33 16.21
N GLY A 80 -11.99 14.22 17.00
CA GLY A 80 -11.96 13.48 18.25
C GLY A 80 -12.22 14.43 19.42
N VAL A 81 -13.11 14.04 20.32
CA VAL A 81 -13.43 14.80 21.54
C VAL A 81 -13.46 13.85 22.71
N LEU A 82 -12.71 14.17 23.77
CA LEU A 82 -12.93 13.61 25.10
C LEU A 82 -13.91 14.52 25.83
N LYS A 83 -15.00 13.95 26.36
CA LYS A 83 -16.13 14.70 26.94
C LYS A 83 -15.63 15.80 27.91
N ASN A 84 -15.96 17.06 27.59
CA ASN A 84 -15.64 18.27 28.36
C ASN A 84 -14.16 18.65 28.49
N GLU A 85 -13.29 18.10 27.64
CA GLU A 85 -11.87 18.41 27.69
C GLU A 85 -11.37 18.94 26.35
N ASN A 86 -10.65 18.08 25.63
CA ASN A 86 -9.82 18.43 24.51
C ASN A 86 -10.50 18.02 23.22
N ARG A 87 -10.35 18.87 22.21
CA ARG A 87 -10.82 18.63 20.85
C ARG A 87 -9.62 18.53 19.93
N GLN A 88 -9.57 17.46 19.15
CA GLN A 88 -8.58 17.29 18.10
C GLN A 88 -9.24 17.25 16.73
N ASN A 89 -8.69 18.02 15.79
CA ASN A 89 -9.12 18.05 14.40
C ASN A 89 -7.99 17.51 13.51
N LEU A 90 -8.26 16.44 12.77
CA LEU A 90 -7.35 15.80 11.83
C LEU A 90 -7.96 15.80 10.44
N LEU A 91 -7.24 16.28 9.45
CA LEU A 91 -7.66 16.20 8.05
C LEU A 91 -6.99 14.98 7.41
N LEU A 92 -7.77 13.96 7.09
CA LEU A 92 -7.27 12.77 6.39
C LEU A 92 -7.42 12.95 4.88
N ASN A 93 -6.29 12.94 4.19
CA ASN A 93 -6.20 13.00 2.75
C ASN A 93 -5.79 11.63 2.22
N ILE A 94 -6.49 11.16 1.19
CA ILE A 94 -6.24 9.84 0.59
C ILE A 94 -5.81 10.02 -0.86
N LEU A 95 -4.63 9.51 -1.18
CA LEU A 95 -4.12 9.40 -2.53
C LEU A 95 -4.65 8.09 -3.16
N GLU A 96 -5.43 8.24 -4.23
CA GLU A 96 -5.92 7.13 -5.05
C GLU A 96 -4.96 6.91 -6.24
N SER A 97 -4.55 5.65 -6.46
CA SER A 97 -3.83 5.26 -7.68
C SER A 97 -4.81 4.63 -8.65
N LYS A 98 -5.09 5.34 -9.74
CA LYS A 98 -6.05 4.89 -10.76
C LYS A 98 -5.32 4.06 -11.79
N SER A 99 -5.59 2.75 -11.80
CA SER A 99 -5.34 1.73 -12.84
C SER A 99 -4.25 1.97 -13.89
N VAL A 100 -3.38 0.98 -14.10
CA VAL A 100 -2.40 0.97 -15.20
C VAL A 100 -2.98 0.27 -16.42
N THR A 101 -2.63 0.73 -17.62
CA THR A 101 -2.95 0.06 -18.88
C THR A 101 -1.68 -0.35 -19.61
N LEU A 102 -1.49 -1.65 -19.79
CA LEU A 102 -0.41 -2.24 -20.57
C LEU A 102 -0.89 -2.49 -22.00
N SER A 103 -0.06 -2.18 -23.00
CA SER A 103 -0.44 -2.28 -24.41
C SER A 103 0.57 -3.09 -25.21
N CYS A 104 0.08 -4.15 -25.84
CA CYS A 104 0.76 -4.91 -26.87
C CYS A 104 0.28 -4.48 -28.25
N SER A 105 1.20 -4.30 -29.19
CA SER A 105 0.85 -3.97 -30.58
C SER A 105 1.77 -4.72 -31.54
N LEU A 106 1.16 -5.28 -32.59
CA LEU A 106 1.85 -5.87 -33.72
C LEU A 106 1.85 -4.84 -34.85
N HIS A 107 3.01 -4.62 -35.45
CA HIS A 107 3.16 -3.78 -36.63
C HIS A 107 3.63 -4.66 -37.78
N GLY A 108 2.90 -4.65 -38.89
CA GLY A 108 3.25 -5.38 -40.10
C GLY A 108 2.44 -4.88 -41.29
N TYR A 109 2.99 -5.07 -42.50
CA TYR A 109 2.46 -4.50 -43.74
C TYR A 109 1.05 -5.02 -44.08
N ASP A 110 0.87 -6.34 -44.19
CA ASP A 110 -0.44 -6.93 -44.54
C ASP A 110 -1.14 -7.62 -43.38
N ILE A 111 -0.41 -8.07 -42.36
CA ILE A 111 -0.96 -8.92 -41.29
C ILE A 111 -2.02 -8.19 -40.45
N CYS A 112 -1.90 -6.86 -40.36
CA CYS A 112 -2.81 -6.01 -39.60
C CYS A 112 -3.93 -5.37 -40.42
N THR A 113 -3.98 -5.66 -41.72
CA THR A 113 -5.08 -5.24 -42.58
C THR A 113 -6.14 -6.34 -42.64
N ASP A 114 -7.35 -5.96 -43.03
CA ASP A 114 -8.46 -6.91 -43.21
C ASP A 114 -8.28 -7.83 -44.43
N ILE A 115 -7.19 -7.65 -45.19
CA ILE A 115 -6.86 -8.44 -46.39
C ILE A 115 -6.34 -9.83 -46.01
N THR A 116 -5.70 -9.96 -44.85
CA THR A 116 -5.14 -11.25 -44.41
C THR A 116 -6.16 -12.07 -43.63
N GLU A 117 -6.32 -13.35 -43.99
CA GLU A 117 -7.22 -14.27 -43.27
C GLU A 117 -6.57 -14.99 -42.09
N ARG A 118 -5.31 -14.66 -41.77
CA ARG A 118 -4.59 -15.27 -40.66
C ARG A 118 -5.27 -14.97 -39.33
N GLU A 119 -5.37 -15.98 -38.48
CA GLU A 119 -5.92 -15.83 -37.14
C GLU A 119 -4.84 -15.24 -36.23
N ILE A 120 -5.05 -14.01 -35.76
CA ILE A 120 -4.14 -13.32 -34.87
C ILE A 120 -4.78 -13.20 -33.50
N LYS A 121 -4.14 -13.79 -32.50
CA LYS A 121 -4.61 -13.76 -31.12
C LYS A 121 -3.51 -13.23 -30.21
N PHE A 122 -3.85 -12.22 -29.42
CA PHE A 122 -3.06 -11.87 -28.23
C PHE A 122 -3.64 -12.60 -27.03
N THR A 123 -2.77 -13.02 -26.11
CA THR A 123 -3.19 -13.68 -24.88
C THR A 123 -2.33 -13.16 -23.73
N TRP A 124 -2.98 -12.75 -22.65
CA TRP A 124 -2.31 -12.28 -21.44
C TRP A 124 -2.18 -13.43 -20.45
N PHE A 125 -1.05 -13.53 -19.77
CA PHE A 125 -0.74 -14.60 -18.84
C PHE A 125 -0.33 -14.09 -17.46
N HIS A 126 -0.70 -14.86 -16.45
CA HIS A 126 -0.17 -14.79 -15.09
C HIS A 126 1.29 -15.28 -15.06
N GLU A 127 2.00 -14.95 -13.98
CA GLU A 127 3.38 -15.39 -13.77
C GLU A 127 3.53 -16.91 -13.72
N ASN A 128 2.50 -17.63 -13.25
CA ASN A 128 2.47 -19.09 -13.24
C ASN A 128 2.18 -19.72 -14.62
N GLY A 129 2.02 -18.91 -15.68
CA GLY A 129 1.75 -19.36 -17.04
C GLY A 129 0.29 -19.67 -17.36
N SER A 130 -0.65 -19.42 -16.44
CA SER A 130 -2.09 -19.52 -16.73
C SER A 130 -2.60 -18.28 -17.46
N GLU A 131 -3.60 -18.45 -18.33
CA GLU A 131 -4.22 -17.34 -19.07
C GLU A 131 -4.98 -16.42 -18.09
N LEU A 132 -4.80 -15.11 -18.24
CA LEU A 132 -5.56 -14.08 -17.53
C LEU A 132 -7.00 -14.09 -18.07
N ASN A 133 -7.87 -14.93 -17.50
CA ASN A 133 -9.29 -14.98 -17.79
C ASN A 133 -10.16 -14.96 -16.52
N GLY A 134 -11.42 -14.55 -16.65
CA GLY A 134 -12.45 -14.76 -15.63
C GLY A 134 -12.41 -13.86 -14.38
N ASP A 135 -11.34 -13.09 -14.16
CA ASP A 135 -11.26 -12.17 -13.02
C ASP A 135 -11.73 -10.75 -13.42
N THR A 136 -12.72 -10.24 -12.68
CA THR A 136 -13.32 -8.90 -12.86
C THR A 136 -12.33 -7.74 -12.75
N ARG A 137 -11.15 -7.99 -12.17
CA ARG A 137 -10.10 -6.99 -12.03
C ARG A 137 -9.37 -6.68 -13.33
N TYR A 138 -9.35 -7.62 -14.27
CA TYR A 138 -8.65 -7.45 -15.55
C TYR A 138 -9.62 -7.08 -16.66
N HIS A 139 -9.37 -5.95 -17.29
CA HIS A 139 -10.15 -5.50 -18.43
C HIS A 139 -9.28 -5.59 -19.68
N ILE A 140 -9.51 -6.63 -20.48
CA ILE A 140 -8.75 -6.88 -21.72
C ILE A 140 -9.58 -6.38 -22.91
N HIS A 141 -9.04 -5.41 -23.63
CA HIS A 141 -9.60 -4.94 -24.90
C HIS A 141 -8.67 -5.35 -26.04
N GLN A 142 -9.20 -6.08 -27.02
CA GLN A 142 -8.43 -6.60 -28.14
C GLN A 142 -9.02 -6.17 -29.49
N LYS A 143 -8.11 -5.72 -30.36
CA LYS A 143 -8.29 -5.51 -31.80
C LYS A 143 -7.31 -6.41 -32.54
N ARG A 144 -7.47 -6.53 -33.86
CA ARG A 144 -6.67 -7.43 -34.72
C ARG A 144 -5.16 -7.41 -34.43
N CYS A 145 -4.57 -6.23 -34.32
CA CYS A 145 -3.13 -6.04 -34.09
C CYS A 145 -2.78 -5.29 -32.81
N ARG A 146 -3.71 -5.16 -31.87
CA ARG A 146 -3.46 -4.49 -30.60
C ARG A 146 -4.26 -5.15 -29.49
N SER A 147 -3.63 -5.38 -28.36
CA SER A 147 -4.30 -5.80 -27.13
C SER A 147 -3.88 -4.89 -25.99
N ALA A 148 -4.85 -4.43 -25.22
CA ALA A 148 -4.64 -3.59 -24.06
C ALA A 148 -5.23 -4.28 -22.82
N LEU A 149 -4.42 -4.38 -21.77
CA LEU A 149 -4.80 -4.88 -20.45
C LEU A 149 -4.85 -3.70 -19.49
N THR A 150 -6.05 -3.35 -19.02
CA THR A 150 -6.25 -2.38 -17.96
C THR A 150 -6.46 -3.11 -16.64
N VAL A 151 -5.67 -2.75 -15.63
CA VAL A 151 -5.69 -3.37 -14.30
C VAL A 151 -5.52 -2.32 -13.22
N THR A 152 -6.34 -2.40 -12.17
CA THR A 152 -6.10 -1.68 -10.92
C THR A 152 -5.07 -2.47 -10.13
N LEU A 153 -3.88 -1.89 -9.98
CA LEU A 153 -2.78 -2.54 -9.26
C LEU A 153 -3.06 -2.53 -7.76
N ASP A 154 -2.84 -3.67 -7.13
CA ASP A 154 -2.81 -3.79 -5.67
C ASP A 154 -1.38 -4.07 -5.16
N GLN A 155 -1.17 -4.11 -3.85
CA GLN A 155 0.16 -4.38 -3.28
C GLN A 155 0.73 -5.76 -3.67
N SER A 156 -0.13 -6.74 -3.95
CA SER A 156 0.32 -8.07 -4.39
C SER A 156 0.87 -8.06 -5.83
N ASP A 157 0.57 -7.02 -6.60
CA ASP A 157 1.11 -6.82 -7.94
C ASP A 157 2.49 -6.12 -7.94
N HIS A 158 3.11 -5.91 -6.77
CA HIS A 158 4.47 -5.38 -6.68
C HIS A 158 5.48 -6.37 -7.28
N ASN A 159 6.31 -5.88 -8.21
CA ASN A 159 7.24 -6.68 -9.02
C ASN A 159 6.56 -7.81 -9.82
N ARG A 160 5.25 -7.71 -10.04
CA ARG A 160 4.52 -8.70 -10.83
C ARG A 160 4.86 -8.58 -12.31
N ASN A 161 5.11 -9.74 -12.92
CA ASN A 161 5.31 -9.88 -14.35
C ASN A 161 3.97 -10.13 -15.08
N TRP A 162 3.74 -9.36 -16.14
CA TRP A 162 2.58 -9.47 -17.04
C TRP A 162 3.09 -9.85 -18.41
N THR A 163 2.70 -11.02 -18.91
CA THR A 163 3.15 -11.49 -20.22
C THR A 163 2.01 -11.44 -21.21
N CYS A 164 2.28 -10.84 -22.36
CA CYS A 164 1.41 -10.81 -23.51
C CYS A 164 2.06 -11.64 -24.63
N GLN A 165 1.34 -12.64 -25.11
CA GLN A 165 1.81 -13.58 -26.12
C GLN A 165 1.03 -13.39 -27.42
N LEU A 166 1.75 -13.36 -28.53
CA LEU A 166 1.20 -13.32 -29.88
C LEU A 166 1.18 -14.72 -30.47
N THR A 167 0.00 -15.14 -30.90
CA THR A 167 -0.24 -16.39 -31.62
C THR A 167 -0.78 -16.07 -33.01
N VAL A 168 -0.21 -16.70 -34.04
CA VAL A 168 -0.69 -16.61 -35.43
C VAL A 168 -0.98 -18.01 -35.93
N ASP A 169 -2.20 -18.24 -36.39
CA ASP A 169 -2.70 -19.53 -36.88
C ASP A 169 -2.43 -20.66 -35.85
N GLY A 170 -2.77 -20.40 -34.58
CA GLY A 170 -2.58 -21.33 -33.46
C GLY A 170 -1.13 -21.54 -33.00
N ARG A 171 -0.13 -20.89 -33.61
CA ARG A 171 1.29 -21.03 -33.24
C ARG A 171 1.84 -19.77 -32.59
N VAL A 172 2.58 -19.94 -31.49
CA VAL A 172 3.27 -18.84 -30.81
C VAL A 172 4.33 -18.26 -31.74
N LYS A 173 4.34 -16.93 -31.89
CA LYS A 173 5.31 -16.20 -32.73
C LYS A 173 6.18 -15.26 -31.93
N SER A 174 5.63 -14.61 -30.91
CA SER A 174 6.37 -13.65 -30.10
C SER A 174 5.68 -13.45 -28.74
N SER A 175 6.39 -12.84 -27.80
CA SER A 175 5.86 -12.47 -26.49
C SER A 175 6.56 -11.22 -25.96
N ALA A 176 5.85 -10.40 -25.21
CA ALA A 176 6.37 -9.26 -24.47
C ALA A 176 5.99 -9.39 -22.99
N SER A 177 6.87 -8.90 -22.11
CA SER A 177 6.69 -8.98 -20.66
C SER A 177 6.86 -7.59 -20.05
N TYR A 178 6.01 -7.26 -19.07
CA TYR A 178 6.02 -6.00 -18.34
C TYR A 178 6.11 -6.29 -16.85
N ILE A 179 6.93 -5.53 -16.13
CA ILE A 179 7.00 -5.62 -14.68
C ILE A 179 6.38 -4.36 -14.10
N THR A 180 5.38 -4.51 -13.24
CA THR A 180 4.77 -3.40 -12.51
C THR A 180 5.39 -3.26 -11.14
N THR A 181 5.72 -2.04 -10.75
CA THR A 181 6.15 -1.71 -9.41
C THR A 181 5.05 -0.91 -8.73
N VAL A 182 4.56 -1.42 -7.61
CA VAL A 182 3.60 -0.69 -6.75
C VAL A 182 4.38 -0.13 -5.58
N SER A 183 4.47 1.20 -5.49
CA SER A 183 5.11 1.87 -4.36
C SER A 183 4.09 2.13 -3.26
N GLY A 184 3.98 1.20 -2.31
CA GLY A 184 3.18 1.36 -1.10
C GLY A 184 3.72 0.57 0.08
N ARG A 185 4.41 1.28 0.99
CA ARG A 185 4.98 0.88 2.28
C ARG A 185 6.20 -0.06 2.27
N ILE A 186 7.30 0.48 2.82
CA ILE A 186 8.08 -0.23 3.85
C ILE A 186 7.47 0.23 5.18
N SER A 187 6.60 -0.58 5.79
CA SER A 187 6.34 -0.46 7.23
C SER A 187 7.52 -1.13 7.94
N ALA A 188 8.59 -0.39 8.15
CA ALA A 188 9.65 -0.84 9.05
C ALA A 188 9.07 -0.79 10.47
N SER A 189 8.47 -1.90 10.91
CA SER A 189 8.29 -2.12 12.35
C SER A 189 9.69 -2.33 12.92
N LEU A 190 10.27 -1.27 13.51
CA LEU A 190 11.42 -1.43 14.39
C LEU A 190 10.93 -2.28 15.58
N LEU A 191 11.21 -3.58 15.55
CA LEU A 191 11.21 -4.37 16.76
C LEU A 191 12.43 -3.91 17.55
N LEU A 192 12.22 -2.95 18.47
CA LEU A 192 13.21 -2.61 19.48
C LEU A 192 13.33 -3.83 20.41
N PHE A 193 14.26 -4.74 20.09
CA PHE A 193 14.71 -5.71 21.07
C PHE A 193 15.45 -4.91 22.15
N THR A 194 14.85 -4.79 23.34
CA THR A 194 15.59 -4.31 24.52
C THR A 194 16.75 -5.28 24.74
N PRO A 195 18.02 -4.85 24.73
CA PRO A 195 19.11 -5.73 25.09
C PRO A 195 18.92 -6.10 26.55
N MET A 196 18.64 -7.37 26.80
CA MET A 196 18.78 -7.95 28.13
C MET A 196 20.25 -7.78 28.48
N LEU A 197 20.55 -6.95 29.50
CA LEU A 197 21.89 -6.80 30.01
C LEU A 197 22.39 -8.19 30.40
N ASP A 198 23.38 -8.69 29.66
CA ASP A 198 24.58 -9.37 30.14
C ASP A 198 25.23 -10.18 29.00
N ALA A 199 26.12 -9.52 28.24
CA ALA A 199 27.35 -10.05 27.61
C ALA A 199 27.71 -9.26 26.32
N PRO A 200 29.01 -9.05 26.01
CA PRO A 200 29.43 -8.21 24.90
C PRO A 200 29.68 -9.06 23.65
N ILE A 201 28.70 -9.23 22.76
CA ILE A 201 28.96 -9.86 21.45
C ILE A 201 28.09 -9.22 20.36
N PHE A 202 28.76 -8.76 19.30
CA PHE A 202 28.27 -8.47 17.94
C PHE A 202 26.78 -8.13 17.79
N THR A 203 26.46 -6.84 17.69
CA THR A 203 25.16 -6.39 17.19
C THR A 203 25.10 -6.53 15.67
N ASP A 204 24.79 -7.72 15.18
CA ASP A 204 24.27 -7.87 13.81
C ASP A 204 22.83 -7.35 13.79
N PHE A 205 22.63 -6.16 13.24
CA PHE A 205 21.29 -5.63 12.97
C PHE A 205 20.68 -6.38 11.79
N VAL A 206 19.94 -7.46 12.06
CA VAL A 206 19.12 -8.13 11.06
C VAL A 206 17.83 -7.33 10.85
N MET A 207 17.76 -6.56 9.77
CA MET A 207 16.54 -5.90 9.34
C MET A 207 15.64 -6.94 8.65
N LEU A 208 14.67 -7.48 9.40
CA LEU A 208 13.65 -8.39 8.85
C LEU A 208 12.55 -7.59 8.15
N CYS A 209 12.43 -7.74 6.83
CA CYS A 209 11.26 -7.29 6.08
C CYS A 209 10.13 -8.32 6.28
N ILE A 210 8.96 -7.89 6.73
CA ILE A 210 7.78 -8.74 6.90
C ILE A 210 6.67 -8.21 5.98
N ASP A 211 6.10 -9.07 5.11
CA ASP A 211 4.91 -8.73 4.29
C ASP A 211 3.68 -8.48 5.20
N ALA A 212 2.70 -7.70 4.72
CA ALA A 212 1.44 -7.37 5.39
C ALA A 212 0.57 -8.59 5.80
N ARG A 213 1.01 -9.82 5.48
CA ARG A 213 0.42 -11.10 5.91
C ARG A 213 1.12 -11.77 7.09
N GLY A 214 2.21 -11.22 7.61
CA GLY A 214 2.89 -11.75 8.80
C GLY A 214 3.68 -13.05 8.56
N GLU A 215 3.91 -13.45 7.31
CA GLU A 215 4.71 -14.63 6.99
C GLU A 215 6.20 -14.28 6.87
N ARG A 216 7.04 -15.14 7.44
CA ARG A 216 8.51 -15.06 7.44
C ARG A 216 9.00 -15.39 6.02
N GLU A 217 9.60 -14.44 5.30
CA GLU A 217 10.30 -14.78 4.06
C GLU A 217 11.44 -15.75 4.39
N ARG A 218 11.40 -16.93 3.77
CA ARG A 218 12.44 -17.96 3.91
C ARG A 218 13.65 -17.47 3.11
N GLU A 219 14.78 -17.30 3.80
CA GLU A 219 16.05 -16.79 3.27
C GLU A 219 16.34 -17.27 1.84
N ARG A 220 16.40 -16.33 0.90
CA ARG A 220 17.23 -16.45 -0.28
C ARG A 220 18.31 -15.38 -0.15
N GLU A 221 19.56 -15.81 -0.07
CA GLU A 221 20.75 -14.95 -0.11
C GLU A 221 20.67 -14.04 -1.34
N ILE A 222 20.25 -12.79 -1.13
CA ILE A 222 20.42 -11.73 -2.12
C ILE A 222 21.67 -10.97 -1.69
N TYR A 223 22.81 -11.33 -2.26
CA TYR A 223 23.99 -10.44 -2.25
C TYR A 223 23.57 -9.08 -2.81
N PRO A 224 23.73 -7.96 -2.07
CA PRO A 224 23.39 -6.66 -2.62
C PRO A 224 24.33 -6.34 -3.78
N ARG A 225 23.74 -6.16 -4.97
CA ARG A 225 24.39 -5.42 -6.07
C ARG A 225 24.96 -4.13 -5.49
N LYS A 226 26.26 -3.91 -5.68
CA LYS A 226 27.06 -2.75 -5.25
C LYS A 226 26.21 -1.47 -5.11
N LEU A 227 25.70 -1.23 -3.89
CA LEU A 227 25.19 0.08 -3.54
C LEU A 227 26.41 0.97 -3.26
N ASN A 228 26.41 2.13 -3.89
CA ASN A 228 27.51 3.08 -3.83
C ASN A 228 27.76 3.50 -2.37
N THR A 229 29.01 3.43 -1.92
CA THR A 229 29.43 3.64 -0.51
C THR A 229 29.02 5.02 0.04
N SER A 230 28.80 5.99 -0.83
CA SER A 230 28.28 7.33 -0.49
C SER A 230 26.85 7.32 0.09
N THR A 231 25.99 6.42 -0.37
CA THR A 231 24.59 6.36 0.09
C THR A 231 24.49 5.66 1.45
N ILE A 232 25.35 4.66 1.69
CA ILE A 232 25.43 3.93 2.95
C ILE A 232 26.00 4.86 4.05
N LEU A 233 27.06 5.62 3.78
CA LEU A 233 27.58 6.58 4.76
C LEU A 233 26.55 7.66 5.11
N LYS A 234 25.76 8.15 4.15
CA LYS A 234 24.72 9.15 4.42
C LYS A 234 23.60 8.60 5.30
N ALA A 235 23.18 7.35 5.09
CA ALA A 235 22.18 6.70 5.94
C ALA A 235 22.72 6.42 7.35
N PHE A 236 23.97 5.96 7.47
CA PHE A 236 24.63 5.73 8.76
C PHE A 236 24.88 7.04 9.53
N LEU A 237 25.29 8.13 8.87
CA LEU A 237 25.45 9.45 9.50
C LEU A 237 24.09 10.02 9.95
N PHE A 238 23.02 9.83 9.17
CA PHE A 238 21.69 10.33 9.56
C PHE A 238 21.14 9.59 10.80
N LEU A 239 21.36 8.27 10.89
CA LEU A 239 20.98 7.50 12.07
C LEU A 239 21.87 7.78 13.28
N HIS A 240 23.18 7.98 13.11
CA HIS A 240 24.04 8.34 14.22
C HIS A 240 23.74 9.73 14.78
N LEU A 241 23.43 10.72 13.93
CA LEU A 241 23.04 12.07 14.38
C LEU A 241 21.73 12.05 15.18
N THR A 242 20.74 11.24 14.82
CA THR A 242 19.49 11.17 15.60
C THR A 242 19.66 10.47 16.95
N THR A 243 20.52 9.45 17.03
CA THR A 243 20.89 8.85 18.32
C THR A 243 21.72 9.77 19.20
N VAL A 244 22.68 10.53 18.66
CA VAL A 244 23.53 11.43 19.47
C VAL A 244 22.76 12.65 19.99
N VAL A 245 21.79 13.18 19.24
CA VAL A 245 20.93 14.29 19.70
C VAL A 245 20.00 13.88 20.85
N SER A 246 19.63 12.60 20.97
CA SER A 246 18.84 12.10 22.11
C SER A 246 19.64 11.89 23.40
N TYR A 247 20.98 11.85 23.35
CA TYR A 247 21.83 11.63 24.53
C TYR A 247 22.44 12.90 25.15
N CYS A 248 22.15 14.10 24.62
CA CYS A 248 22.72 15.36 25.13
C CYS A 248 21.70 16.33 25.79
N LEU A 249 20.54 15.84 26.20
CA LEU A 249 19.58 16.60 27.04
C LEU A 249 19.15 15.74 28.23
N ILE A 250 20.08 15.53 29.15
CA ILE A 250 19.83 15.31 30.59
C ILE A 250 20.75 16.28 31.33
#